data_AF-A0A2S2R0B0-F1
#
_entry.id   AF-A0A2S2R0B0-F1
#
_cell.length_a   1.000
_cell.length_b   1.000
_cell.length_c   1.000
_cell.angle_alpha   90.00
_cell.angle_beta   90.00
_cell.angle_gamma   90.00
#
_symmetry.space_group_name_H-M   'P 1'
#
loop_
_entity.id
_entity.type
_entity.pdbx_description
1 polymer ?
#
loop_
_entity_poly.entity_id
_entity_poly.type
_entity_poly.pdbx_seq_one_letter_code
_entity_poly.pdbx_strand_id
1 'polypeptide(L)'
;MLVFLLLLTNLKGRSIISGPSLKLFSGGASLAIEIFIYCYIFDHIETAKSKVNFGLYSSDWTAKDLKFKKTLLLVMNMNSAHNRLMKIKPESVVNLELFAKVVKLSYSIVSVLLKTNS
;
A
#
# COMPACT_ATOMS: atom_id res chain seq x y z
N MET A 1 -4.06 13.57 1.72
CA MET A 1 -2.91 14.12 2.46
C MET A 1 -2.56 15.55 2.03
N LEU A 2 -2.33 15.84 0.74
CA LEU A 2 -2.19 17.23 0.25
C LEU A 2 -3.42 18.11 0.55
N VAL A 3 -4.62 17.64 0.19
CA VAL A 3 -5.90 18.33 0.48
C VAL A 3 -6.11 18.56 1.98
N PHE A 4 -5.58 17.63 2.80
CA PHE A 4 -5.62 17.69 4.27
C PHE A 4 -4.70 18.79 4.83
N LEU A 5 -3.50 18.95 4.27
CA LEU A 5 -2.56 20.02 4.66
C LEU A 5 -3.09 21.39 4.23
N LEU A 6 -3.65 21.47 3.02
CA LEU A 6 -4.28 22.68 2.52
C LEU A 6 -5.48 23.09 3.40
N LEU A 7 -6.37 22.17 3.78
CA LEU A 7 -7.48 22.48 4.68
C LEU A 7 -7.02 22.93 6.08
N LEU A 8 -6.01 22.29 6.67
CA LEU A 8 -5.47 22.71 7.97
C LEU A 8 -4.84 24.11 7.92
N THR A 9 -4.15 24.46 6.83
CA THR A 9 -3.58 25.81 6.67
C THR A 9 -4.66 26.88 6.56
N ASN A 10 -5.79 26.56 5.90
CA ASN A 10 -6.95 27.44 5.80
C ASN A 10 -7.69 27.61 7.13
N LEU A 11 -7.90 26.51 7.90
CA LEU A 11 -8.53 26.56 9.23
C LEU A 11 -7.75 27.41 10.23
N LYS A 12 -6.42 27.37 10.16
CA LYS A 12 -5.55 28.12 11.08
C LYS A 12 -5.44 29.60 10.72
N GLY A 13 -6.19 30.08 9.73
CA GLY A 13 -6.19 31.47 9.27
C GLY A 13 -4.85 31.95 8.70
N ARG A 14 -3.95 31.03 8.33
CA ARG A 14 -2.63 31.37 7.80
C ARG A 14 -2.66 31.44 6.28
N SER A 15 -1.93 32.42 5.72
CA SER A 15 -1.72 32.47 4.27
C SER A 15 -1.07 31.18 3.78
N ILE A 16 -1.63 30.62 2.70
CA ILE A 16 -1.17 29.40 2.03
C ILE A 16 0.31 29.55 1.60
N ILE A 17 0.73 30.77 1.28
CA ILE A 17 2.06 31.12 0.76
C ILE A 17 3.08 31.34 1.90
N SER A 18 2.67 31.24 3.18
CA SER A 18 3.63 31.37 4.28
C SER A 18 4.65 30.23 4.30
N GLY A 19 5.92 30.55 4.56
CA GLY A 19 7.03 29.58 4.58
C GLY A 19 6.77 28.30 5.41
N PRO A 20 6.16 28.38 6.61
CA PRO A 20 5.82 27.19 7.40
C PRO A 20 4.76 26.29 6.74
N SER A 21 3.75 26.88 6.08
CA SER A 21 2.70 26.13 5.37
C SER A 21 3.28 25.38 4.17
N LEU A 22 4.16 26.02 3.42
CA LEU A 22 4.84 25.41 2.27
C LEU A 22 5.68 24.19 2.69
N LYS A 23 6.45 24.31 3.79
CA LYS A 23 7.26 23.20 4.34
C LYS A 23 6.41 22.02 4.79
N LEU A 24 5.25 22.31 5.42
CA LEU A 24 4.32 21.29 5.86
C LEU A 24 3.73 20.53 4.66
N PHE A 25 3.34 21.27 3.61
CA PHE A 25 2.81 20.72 2.38
C PHE A 25 3.83 19.86 1.63
N SER A 26 5.04 20.37 1.42
CA SER A 26 6.09 19.64 0.70
C SER A 26 6.48 18.36 1.44
N GLY A 27 6.68 18.43 2.76
CA GLY A 27 7.02 17.25 3.58
C GLY A 27 5.92 16.20 3.55
N GLY A 28 4.66 16.61 3.64
CA GLY A 28 3.54 15.68 3.55
C GLY A 28 3.36 15.10 2.14
N ALA A 29 3.58 15.87 1.08
CA ALA A 29 3.56 15.34 -0.28
C ALA A 29 4.64 14.25 -0.47
N SER A 30 5.87 14.51 -0.01
CA SER A 30 6.97 13.54 -0.12
C SER A 30 6.66 12.24 0.60
N LEU A 31 6.21 12.29 1.87
CA LEU A 31 5.84 11.10 2.63
C LEU A 31 4.70 10.31 1.98
N ALA A 32 3.70 10.99 1.41
CA ALA A 32 2.60 10.34 0.71
C ALA A 32 3.10 9.58 -0.55
N ILE A 33 4.01 10.21 -1.30
CA ILE A 33 4.62 9.62 -2.50
C ILE A 33 5.46 8.39 -2.13
N GLU A 34 6.29 8.49 -1.08
CA GLU A 34 7.09 7.36 -0.59
C GLU A 34 6.21 6.17 -0.23
N ILE A 35 5.19 6.36 0.61
CA ILE A 35 4.27 5.29 1.02
C ILE A 35 3.55 4.72 -0.20
N PHE A 36 3.11 5.56 -1.14
CA PHE A 36 2.46 5.12 -2.37
C PHE A 36 3.37 4.22 -3.21
N ILE A 37 4.64 4.61 -3.41
CA ILE A 37 5.61 3.82 -4.18
C ILE A 37 5.79 2.43 -3.55
N TYR A 38 6.00 2.36 -2.24
CA TYR A 38 6.13 1.07 -1.55
C TYR A 38 4.87 0.21 -1.70
N CYS A 39 3.69 0.79 -1.46
CA CYS A 39 2.41 0.08 -1.59
C CYS A 39 2.17 -0.41 -3.01
N TYR A 40 2.51 0.39 -4.02
CA TYR A 40 2.37 0.03 -5.43
C TYR A 40 3.29 -1.12 -5.83
N ILE A 41 4.58 -1.03 -5.46
CA ILE A 41 5.56 -2.08 -5.77
C ILE A 41 5.15 -3.41 -5.12
N PHE A 42 4.75 -3.38 -3.85
CA PHE A 42 4.34 -4.61 -3.15
C PHE A 42 3.08 -5.23 -3.73
N ASP A 43 2.06 -4.42 -4.06
CA ASP A 43 0.83 -4.89 -4.70
C ASP A 43 1.12 -5.54 -6.08
N HIS A 44 2.02 -4.94 -6.85
CA HIS A 44 2.43 -5.49 -8.13
C HIS A 44 3.23 -6.80 -7.98
N ILE A 45 4.13 -6.89 -6.98
CA ILE A 45 4.85 -8.13 -6.69
C ILE A 45 3.88 -9.24 -6.29
N GLU A 46 2.91 -8.94 -5.43
CA GLU A 46 1.88 -9.90 -5.01
C GLU A 46 1.08 -10.43 -6.20
N THR A 47 0.65 -9.51 -7.08
CA THR A 47 -0.05 -9.87 -8.32
C THR A 47 0.82 -10.74 -9.24
N ALA A 48 2.10 -10.39 -9.40
CA ALA A 48 3.03 -11.16 -10.24
C ALA A 48 3.26 -12.57 -9.70
N LYS A 49 3.44 -12.73 -8.38
CA LYS A 49 3.57 -14.05 -7.74
C LYS A 49 2.33 -14.91 -7.96
N SER A 50 1.15 -14.33 -7.77
CA SER A 50 -0.13 -15.03 -7.99
C SER A 50 -0.23 -15.53 -9.43
N LYS A 51 0.14 -14.71 -10.41
CA LYS A 51 0.20 -15.11 -11.83
C LYS A 51 1.19 -16.25 -12.10
N VAL A 52 2.37 -16.23 -11.49
CA VAL A 52 3.35 -17.32 -11.60
C VAL A 52 2.79 -18.62 -11.04
N ASN A 53 2.23 -18.60 -9.83
CA ASN A 53 1.63 -19.79 -9.22
C ASN A 53 0.46 -20.33 -10.04
N PHE A 54 -0.38 -19.43 -10.56
CA PHE A 54 -1.47 -19.80 -11.45
C PHE A 54 -0.95 -20.46 -12.74
N GLY A 55 0.05 -19.88 -13.41
CA GLY A 55 0.64 -20.46 -14.61
C GLY A 55 1.26 -21.84 -14.36
N LEU A 56 1.94 -22.03 -13.21
CA LEU A 56 2.48 -23.32 -12.79
C LEU A 56 1.35 -24.35 -12.54
N TYR A 57 0.27 -23.93 -11.88
CA TYR A 57 -0.89 -24.78 -11.61
C TYR A 57 -1.66 -25.16 -12.89
N SER A 58 -1.77 -24.25 -13.85
CA SER A 58 -2.43 -24.45 -15.14
C SER A 58 -1.60 -25.26 -16.15
N SER A 59 -0.38 -25.65 -15.82
CA SER A 59 0.44 -26.51 -16.67
C SER A 59 -0.04 -27.97 -16.64
N ASP A 60 0.40 -28.81 -17.58
CA ASP A 60 0.09 -30.25 -17.63
C ASP A 60 0.83 -31.09 -16.55
N TRP A 61 1.04 -30.52 -15.36
CA TRP A 61 1.83 -31.11 -14.28
C TRP A 61 1.30 -32.46 -13.80
N THR A 62 0.00 -32.73 -13.98
CA THR A 62 -0.65 -33.99 -13.61
C THR A 62 -0.08 -35.18 -14.39
N ALA A 63 0.29 -34.96 -15.66
CA ALA A 63 0.89 -35.96 -16.54
C ALA A 63 2.42 -36.09 -16.36
N LYS A 64 3.05 -35.22 -15.56
CA LYS A 64 4.50 -35.24 -15.31
C LYS A 64 4.89 -36.23 -14.20
N ASP A 65 6.19 -36.51 -14.12
CA ASP A 65 6.77 -37.44 -13.15
C ASP A 65 6.71 -36.90 -11.71
N LEU A 66 6.96 -37.79 -10.75
CA LEU A 66 6.91 -37.42 -9.32
C LEU A 66 7.96 -36.36 -8.95
N LYS A 67 9.11 -36.37 -9.63
CA LYS A 67 10.17 -35.38 -9.41
C LYS A 67 9.67 -33.98 -9.79
N PHE A 68 9.11 -33.82 -10.98
CA PHE A 68 8.53 -32.56 -11.43
C PHE A 68 7.44 -32.07 -10.48
N LYS A 69 6.50 -32.95 -10.08
CA LYS A 69 5.41 -32.60 -9.16
C LYS A 69 5.94 -32.04 -7.83
N LYS A 70 6.97 -32.68 -7.25
CA LYS A 70 7.61 -32.21 -6.01
C LYS A 70 8.30 -30.87 -6.19
N THR A 71 9.01 -30.67 -7.30
CA THR A 71 9.67 -29.40 -7.63
C THR A 71 8.64 -28.28 -7.84
N LEU A 72 7.57 -28.55 -8.57
CA LEU A 72 6.48 -27.60 -8.81
C LEU A 72 5.89 -27.09 -7.48
N LEU A 73 5.54 -28.03 -6.59
CA LEU A 73 4.98 -27.72 -5.29
C LEU A 73 5.96 -26.91 -4.43
N LEU A 74 7.26 -27.25 -4.49
CA LEU A 74 8.30 -26.50 -3.80
C LEU A 74 8.40 -25.06 -4.31
N VAL A 75 8.41 -24.87 -5.63
CA VAL A 75 8.48 -23.54 -6.27
C VAL A 75 7.26 -22.70 -5.90
N MET A 76 6.05 -23.26 -6.00
CA MET A 76 4.82 -22.56 -5.63
C MET A 76 4.83 -22.15 -4.15
N ASN A 77 5.27 -23.04 -3.26
CA ASN A 77 5.40 -22.74 -1.83
C ASN A 77 6.45 -21.67 -1.54
N MET A 78 7.62 -21.73 -2.19
CA MET A 78 8.67 -20.72 -2.03
C MET A 78 8.21 -19.34 -2.53
N ASN A 79 7.53 -19.30 -3.68
CA ASN A 79 7.00 -18.08 -4.26
C ASN A 79 5.95 -17.41 -3.34
N SER A 80 5.13 -18.21 -2.65
CA SER A 80 4.14 -17.74 -1.68
C SER A 80 4.70 -17.46 -0.27
N ALA A 81 5.87 -18.00 0.09
CA ALA A 81 6.43 -17.84 1.44
C ALA A 81 6.78 -16.39 1.77
N HIS A 82 7.16 -15.60 0.76
CA HIS A 82 7.54 -14.19 0.92
C HIS A 82 6.38 -13.26 1.29
N ASN A 83 5.12 -13.71 1.22
CA ASN A 83 3.96 -12.92 1.65
C ASN A 83 3.96 -12.62 3.14
N ARG A 84 4.83 -13.30 3.91
CA ARG A 84 5.04 -13.07 5.34
C ARG A 84 5.88 -11.81 5.63
N LEU A 85 6.75 -11.38 4.70
CA LEU A 85 7.62 -10.21 4.88
C LEU A 85 6.95 -8.89 4.50
N MET A 86 5.87 -8.92 3.72
CA MET A 86 5.08 -7.73 3.34
C MET A 86 4.02 -7.33 4.40
N LYS A 87 4.06 -7.98 5.57
CA LYS A 87 3.14 -7.74 6.66
C LYS A 87 3.81 -6.88 7.72
N ILE A 88 3.29 -5.66 7.95
CA ILE A 88 3.71 -4.83 9.09
C ILE A 88 3.16 -5.41 10.40
N LYS A 89 1.97 -6.03 10.34
CA LYS A 89 1.30 -6.78 11.40
C LYS A 89 0.59 -7.99 10.76
N PRO A 90 0.20 -9.02 11.54
CA PRO A 90 -0.50 -10.21 11.01
C PRO A 90 -1.68 -9.89 10.08
N GLU A 91 -2.36 -8.76 10.35
CA GLU A 91 -3.56 -8.27 9.65
C GLU A 91 -3.33 -7.09 8.70
N SER A 92 -2.11 -6.56 8.59
CA SER A 92 -1.83 -5.40 7.72
C SER A 92 -0.76 -5.72 6.68
N VAL A 93 -1.21 -6.01 5.47
CA VAL A 93 -0.37 -6.15 4.27
C VAL A 93 -0.07 -4.76 3.73
N VAL A 94 1.18 -4.50 3.35
CA VAL A 94 1.55 -3.27 2.65
C VAL A 94 1.16 -3.39 1.18
N ASN A 95 0.06 -2.76 0.82
CA ASN A 95 -0.49 -2.76 -0.53
C ASN A 95 -1.27 -1.46 -0.79
N LEU A 96 -1.82 -1.33 -1.99
CA LEU A 96 -2.63 -0.15 -2.35
C LEU A 96 -3.88 -0.01 -1.47
N GLU A 97 -4.43 -1.10 -0.95
CA GLU A 97 -5.55 -1.07 -0.01
C GLU A 97 -5.16 -0.40 1.31
N LEU A 98 -3.97 -0.70 1.87
CA LEU A 98 -3.45 -0.03 3.06
C LEU A 98 -3.29 1.47 2.81
N PHE A 99 -2.72 1.87 1.67
CA PHE A 99 -2.60 3.27 1.30
C PHE A 99 -3.97 3.96 1.26
N ALA A 100 -4.97 3.34 0.62
CA ALA A 100 -6.33 3.87 0.56
C ALA A 100 -6.96 4.00 1.96
N LYS A 101 -6.75 3.03 2.86
CA LYS A 101 -7.20 3.09 4.26
C LYS A 101 -6.58 4.28 4.99
N VAL A 102 -5.27 4.50 4.85
CA VAL A 102 -4.56 5.64 5.47
C VAL A 102 -5.11 6.96 4.96
N VAL A 103 -5.35 7.09 3.65
CA VAL A 103 -5.93 8.30 3.05
C VAL A 103 -7.35 8.54 3.56
N LYS A 104 -8.19 7.50 3.62
CA LYS A 104 -9.58 7.58 4.14
C LYS A 104 -9.62 7.96 5.62
N LEU A 105 -8.78 7.34 6.45
CA LEU A 105 -8.69 7.65 7.88
C LEU A 105 -8.29 9.12 8.09
N SER A 106 -7.29 9.58 7.34
CA SER A 106 -6.84 10.98 7.41
C SER A 106 -7.97 11.95 7.07
N TYR A 107 -8.75 11.66 6.02
CA TYR A 107 -9.92 12.46 5.65
C TYR A 107 -11.01 12.43 6.73
N SER A 108 -11.32 11.25 7.27
CA SER A 108 -12.32 11.08 8.33
C SER A 108 -11.96 11.92 9.57
N ILE A 109 -10.72 11.85 10.05
CA ILE A 109 -10.24 12.62 11.20
C ILE A 109 -10.45 14.12 10.97
N VAL A 110 -10.10 14.63 9.79
CA VAL A 110 -10.31 16.05 9.46
C VAL A 110 -11.78 16.41 9.38
N SER A 111 -12.61 15.57 8.75
CA SER A 111 -14.04 15.86 8.63
C SER A 111 -14.71 16.00 10.00
N VAL A 112 -14.26 15.21 10.99
CA VAL A 112 -14.70 15.31 12.38
C VAL A 112 -14.18 16.59 13.02
N LEU A 113 -12.87 16.86 12.91
CA LEU A 113 -12.25 18.08 13.48
C LEU A 113 -12.86 19.38 12.94
N LEU A 114 -13.21 19.41 11.65
CA LEU A 114 -13.90 20.54 11.02
C LEU A 114 -15.28 20.76 11.62
N LYS A 115 -16.05 19.67 11.73
CA LYS A 115 -17.39 19.73 12.31
C LYS A 115 -17.40 20.14 13.78
N THR A 116 -16.37 19.78 14.55
CA THR A 116 -16.28 20.16 15.97
C THR A 116 -15.78 21.59 16.20
N ASN A 117 -15.19 22.24 15.19
CA ASN A 117 -14.70 23.62 15.27
C ASN A 117 -15.58 24.63 14.50
N SER A 118 -16.75 24.21 13.99
CA SER A 118 -17.83 25.08 13.50
C SER A 118 -18.92 25.20 14.55
#